data_AF-A0A6C0KJG0-F1
#
_entry.id   AF-A0A6C0KJG0-F1
#
_cell.length_a   1.000
_cell.length_b   1.000
_cell.length_c   1.000
_cell.angle_alpha   90.00
_cell.angle_beta   90.00
_cell.angle_gamma   90.00
#
_symmetry.space_group_name_H-M   'P 1'
#
loop_
_entity.id
_entity.type
_entity.pdbx_description
1 polymer ?
#
loop_
_entity_poly.entity_id
_entity_poly.type
_entity_poly.pdbx_seq_one_letter_code
_entity_poly.pdbx_strand_id
1 'polypeptide(L)'
;MHNKQDMESLKNKRGATPEQDETSGCPNLLVRKGNVILLYNTNLPIIENKNPLPFYNLDEYINYLEIQKKNGISCPVLFLQQENNAQGQFIYRVRPNPFDLQGGLPSTTNLYKEDTNGMPVPVPIVDASRENKPYNQNNYAGFDPLGLHIGTYTDLDKIHDSTKLQGESDNPMDTNWGGVSFTQHMIDIGKYEENNITKPVLFQPRGYYDPSIPTGFSQPKDII
;
A
#
# COMPACT_ATOMS: atom_id res chain seq x y z
N MET A 1 -8.38 -34.44 14.37
CA MET A 1 -8.99 -34.36 13.03
C MET A 1 -9.17 -32.93 12.51
N HIS A 2 -8.66 -31.88 13.16
CA HIS A 2 -8.94 -30.47 12.81
C HIS A 2 -7.85 -29.73 12.02
N ASN A 3 -6.88 -30.43 11.43
CA ASN A 3 -5.67 -29.78 10.86
C ASN A 3 -5.56 -29.88 9.32
N LYS A 4 -6.60 -30.38 8.64
CA LYS A 4 -6.62 -30.54 7.17
C LYS A 4 -7.23 -29.35 6.45
N GLN A 5 -8.16 -28.64 7.09
CA GLN A 5 -8.94 -27.58 6.44
C GLN A 5 -8.13 -26.31 6.16
N ASP A 6 -7.15 -25.96 7.00
CA ASP A 6 -6.39 -24.72 6.84
C ASP A 6 -5.37 -24.78 5.69
N MET A 7 -4.94 -25.98 5.26
CA MET A 7 -4.00 -26.14 4.13
C MET A 7 -4.70 -26.27 2.76
N GLU A 8 -5.99 -26.57 2.72
CA GLU A 8 -6.74 -26.66 1.45
C GLU A 8 -7.10 -25.28 0.89
N SER A 9 -7.23 -24.27 1.74
CA SER A 9 -7.52 -22.89 1.34
C SER A 9 -6.42 -22.21 0.52
N LEU A 10 -5.18 -22.74 0.53
CA LEU A 10 -4.03 -22.14 -0.16
C LEU A 10 -3.82 -22.67 -1.58
N LYS A 11 -4.58 -23.70 -1.99
CA LYS A 11 -4.34 -24.39 -3.27
C LYS A 11 -5.08 -23.81 -4.47
N ASN A 12 -6.07 -22.92 -4.27
CA ASN A 12 -7.09 -22.66 -5.30
C ASN A 12 -6.98 -21.35 -6.08
N LYS A 13 -5.81 -20.71 -6.16
CA LYS A 13 -5.61 -19.55 -7.04
C LYS A 13 -4.18 -19.46 -7.59
N ARG A 14 -3.86 -20.22 -8.64
CA ARG A 14 -2.79 -19.85 -9.61
C ARG A 14 -3.12 -20.41 -10.99
N GLY A 15 -3.70 -19.57 -11.84
CA GLY A 15 -3.60 -19.71 -13.29
C GLY A 15 -2.38 -18.92 -13.75
N ALA A 16 -1.32 -19.62 -14.14
CA ALA A 16 -0.17 -19.07 -14.84
C ALA A 16 0.40 -20.17 -15.76
N THR A 17 0.70 -19.77 -16.99
CA THR A 17 1.16 -20.56 -18.13
C THR A 17 2.37 -21.44 -17.84
N PRO A 18 2.51 -22.61 -18.50
CA PRO A 18 3.56 -23.57 -18.22
C PRO A 18 4.83 -23.19 -18.99
N GLU A 19 5.72 -22.42 -18.35
CA GLU A 19 7.13 -22.57 -18.67
C GLU A 19 7.62 -23.86 -18.02
N GLN A 20 8.28 -24.69 -18.82
CA GLN A 20 8.71 -26.03 -18.46
C GLN A 20 9.75 -25.95 -17.34
N ASP A 21 9.27 -26.15 -16.13
CA ASP A 21 10.06 -26.07 -14.92
C ASP A 21 10.66 -27.46 -14.63
N GLU A 22 11.96 -27.64 -14.88
CA GLU A 22 12.74 -28.75 -14.32
C GLU A 22 12.94 -28.59 -12.79
N THR A 23 11.97 -28.01 -12.09
CA THR A 23 12.01 -27.63 -10.67
C THR A 23 11.25 -28.59 -9.76
N SER A 24 10.92 -29.80 -10.25
CA SER A 24 10.19 -30.79 -9.44
C SER A 24 10.91 -31.17 -8.13
N GLY A 25 12.21 -30.88 -8.01
CA GLY A 25 13.02 -31.12 -6.81
C GLY A 25 13.23 -29.92 -5.87
N CYS A 26 12.97 -28.68 -6.29
CA CYS A 26 13.32 -27.50 -5.50
C CYS A 26 12.36 -27.31 -4.30
N PRO A 27 12.86 -27.23 -3.06
CA PRO A 27 12.03 -26.87 -1.91
C PRO A 27 11.57 -25.41 -1.99
N ASN A 28 10.36 -25.13 -1.49
CA ASN A 28 9.72 -23.82 -1.68
C ASN A 28 9.12 -23.22 -0.40
N LEU A 29 9.07 -23.97 0.71
CA LEU A 29 8.45 -23.51 1.94
C LEU A 29 9.27 -23.91 3.17
N LEU A 30 9.72 -22.95 3.96
CA LEU A 30 10.42 -23.14 5.22
C LEU A 30 9.51 -22.76 6.37
N VAL A 31 9.22 -23.68 7.28
CA VAL A 31 8.34 -23.44 8.42
C VAL A 31 9.09 -23.65 9.73
N ARG A 32 9.14 -22.63 10.57
CA ARG A 32 9.65 -22.74 11.95
C ARG A 32 8.52 -23.08 12.91
N LYS A 33 8.57 -24.27 13.50
CA LYS A 33 7.62 -24.77 14.51
C LYS A 33 8.36 -24.98 15.83
N GLY A 34 8.18 -24.04 16.76
CA GLY A 34 8.94 -24.00 18.01
C GLY A 34 10.45 -23.89 17.73
N ASN A 35 11.19 -24.92 18.13
CA ASN A 35 12.65 -24.99 17.99
C ASN A 35 13.11 -25.69 16.70
N VAL A 36 12.19 -26.26 15.92
CA VAL A 36 12.55 -27.03 14.71
C VAL A 36 12.18 -26.23 13.46
N ILE A 37 13.04 -26.29 12.47
CA ILE A 37 12.84 -25.70 11.15
C ILE A 37 12.57 -26.84 10.17
N LEU A 38 11.47 -26.75 9.41
CA LEU A 38 11.03 -27.78 8.49
C LEU A 38 11.03 -27.21 7.08
N LEU A 39 11.80 -27.80 6.17
CA LEU A 39 11.81 -27.42 4.77
C LEU A 39 10.94 -28.37 3.96
N TYR A 40 9.92 -27.81 3.34
CA TYR A 40 8.94 -28.49 2.52
C TYR A 40 9.19 -28.21 1.04
N ASN A 41 8.90 -29.22 0.24
CA ASN A 41 8.58 -29.07 -1.17
C ASN A 41 7.08 -29.36 -1.34
N THR A 42 6.27 -28.34 -1.61
CA THR A 42 4.81 -28.51 -1.72
C THR A 42 4.38 -29.30 -2.95
N ASN A 43 5.28 -29.48 -3.92
CA ASN A 43 5.03 -30.26 -5.14
C ASN A 43 5.23 -31.77 -4.89
N LEU A 44 5.88 -32.14 -3.79
CA LEU A 44 6.11 -33.52 -3.39
C LEU A 44 5.17 -33.92 -2.24
N PRO A 45 4.73 -35.19 -2.17
CA PRO A 45 3.96 -35.68 -1.04
C PRO A 45 4.77 -35.64 0.26
N ILE A 46 4.07 -35.51 1.38
CA ILE A 46 4.67 -35.56 2.72
C ILE A 46 4.95 -37.02 3.05
N ILE A 47 6.23 -37.37 3.17
CA ILE A 47 6.72 -38.72 3.48
C ILE A 47 7.80 -38.57 4.54
N GLU A 48 7.73 -39.39 5.59
CA GLU A 48 8.74 -39.41 6.65
C GLU A 48 10.15 -39.56 6.07
N ASN A 49 11.11 -38.81 6.63
CA ASN A 49 12.52 -38.77 6.21
C ASN A 49 12.79 -38.30 4.76
N LYS A 50 11.77 -37.89 4.00
CA LYS A 50 11.96 -37.36 2.63
C LYS A 50 11.42 -35.93 2.47
N ASN A 51 10.24 -35.64 3.00
CA ASN A 51 9.60 -34.33 2.92
C ASN A 51 8.58 -34.19 4.06
N PRO A 52 8.70 -33.23 4.99
CA PRO A 52 9.72 -32.18 5.06
C PRO A 52 11.09 -32.69 5.54
N LEU A 53 12.13 -31.92 5.19
CA LEU A 53 13.46 -32.06 5.77
C LEU A 53 13.53 -31.28 7.10
N PRO A 54 13.77 -31.95 8.24
CA PRO A 54 13.90 -31.28 9.52
C PRO A 54 15.32 -30.77 9.76
N PHE A 55 15.42 -29.58 10.36
CA PHE A 55 16.65 -28.97 10.84
C PHE A 55 16.45 -28.54 12.29
N TYR A 56 17.38 -28.90 13.17
CA TYR A 56 17.27 -28.62 14.62
C TYR A 56 17.91 -27.29 15.02
N ASN A 57 18.72 -26.72 14.14
CA ASN A 57 19.37 -25.43 14.31
C ASN A 57 19.40 -24.69 12.96
N LEU A 58 19.70 -23.39 13.02
CA LEU A 58 19.77 -22.56 11.82
C LEU A 58 21.02 -22.88 10.99
N ASP A 59 22.11 -23.30 11.64
CA ASP A 59 23.39 -23.59 11.00
C ASP A 59 23.32 -24.81 10.06
N GLU A 60 22.56 -25.85 10.43
CA GLU A 60 22.29 -27.02 9.58
C GLU A 60 21.55 -26.60 8.30
N TYR A 61 20.58 -25.70 8.42
CA TYR A 61 19.86 -25.15 7.28
C TYR A 61 20.78 -24.30 6.38
N ILE A 62 21.66 -23.49 6.97
CA ILE A 62 22.68 -22.72 6.23
C ILE A 62 23.61 -23.66 5.48
N ASN A 63 24.17 -24.66 6.16
CA ASN A 63 25.08 -25.64 5.55
C ASN A 63 24.41 -26.36 4.37
N TYR A 64 23.14 -26.75 4.52
CA TYR A 64 22.36 -27.35 3.45
C TYR A 64 22.19 -26.40 2.24
N LEU A 65 21.89 -25.12 2.48
CA LEU A 65 21.82 -24.12 1.41
C LEU A 65 23.16 -23.86 0.74
N GLU A 66 24.26 -23.83 1.49
CA GLU A 66 25.60 -23.64 0.93
C GLU A 66 26.01 -24.79 0.01
N ILE A 67 25.69 -26.04 0.39
CA ILE A 67 25.93 -27.23 -0.45
C ILE A 67 25.10 -27.14 -1.73
N GLN A 68 23.82 -26.77 -1.65
CA GLN A 68 22.98 -26.60 -2.82
C GLN A 68 23.49 -25.48 -3.75
N LYS A 69 23.88 -24.34 -3.19
CA LYS A 69 24.45 -23.22 -3.96
C LYS A 69 25.76 -23.61 -4.66
N LYS A 70 26.62 -24.39 -4.00
CA LYS A 70 27.86 -24.93 -4.63
C LYS A 70 27.54 -25.86 -5.81
N ASN A 71 26.41 -26.55 -5.76
CA ASN A 71 25.90 -27.38 -6.85
C ASN A 71 25.10 -26.57 -7.89
N GLY A 72 25.06 -25.23 -7.79
CA GLY A 72 24.34 -24.35 -8.71
C GLY A 72 22.82 -24.29 -8.50
N ILE A 73 22.31 -24.87 -7.41
CA ILE A 73 20.88 -24.92 -7.10
C ILE A 73 20.54 -23.76 -6.15
N SER A 74 19.72 -22.81 -6.60
CA SER A 74 19.23 -21.68 -5.80
C SER A 74 17.71 -21.61 -5.85
N CYS A 75 17.04 -22.28 -4.91
CA CYS A 75 15.58 -22.30 -4.84
C CYS A 75 15.05 -21.08 -4.05
N PRO A 76 14.01 -20.38 -4.53
CA PRO A 76 13.32 -19.38 -3.73
C PRO A 76 12.47 -20.08 -2.67
N VAL A 77 12.66 -19.71 -1.40
CA VAL A 77 11.98 -20.35 -0.26
C VAL A 77 11.19 -19.30 0.51
N LEU A 78 9.89 -19.54 0.69
CA LEU A 78 9.01 -18.72 1.54
C LEU A 78 9.19 -19.13 3.01
N PHE A 79 9.47 -18.17 3.90
CA PHE A 79 9.64 -18.43 5.34
C PHE A 79 8.37 -18.11 6.15
N LEU A 80 7.88 -19.09 6.89
CA LEU A 80 6.76 -18.98 7.83
C LEU A 80 7.21 -19.28 9.25
N GLN A 81 6.82 -18.43 10.19
CA GLN A 81 7.06 -18.62 11.62
C GLN A 81 5.73 -18.90 12.35
N GLN A 82 5.73 -19.96 13.17
CA GLN A 82 4.63 -20.23 14.08
C GLN A 82 4.70 -19.29 15.30
N GLU A 83 3.60 -18.61 15.59
CA GLU A 83 3.45 -17.68 16.72
C GLU A 83 2.12 -17.88 17.42
N ASN A 84 2.02 -17.41 18.66
CA ASN A 84 0.76 -17.41 19.41
C ASN A 84 0.08 -16.06 19.25
N ASN A 85 -1.21 -16.07 18.91
CA ASN A 85 -2.01 -14.84 18.98
C ASN A 85 -2.34 -14.49 20.45
N ALA A 86 -2.90 -13.29 20.66
CA ALA A 86 -3.31 -12.83 22.00
C ALA A 86 -4.37 -13.75 22.67
N GLN A 87 -5.03 -14.61 21.90
CA GLN A 87 -6.02 -15.58 22.36
C GLN A 87 -5.42 -16.98 22.60
N GLY A 88 -4.10 -17.15 22.45
CA GLY A 88 -3.39 -18.42 22.68
C GLY A 88 -3.49 -19.45 21.54
N GLN A 89 -4.00 -19.07 20.37
CA GLN A 89 -4.03 -19.93 19.19
C GLN A 89 -2.74 -19.81 18.37
N PHE A 90 -2.29 -20.94 17.82
CA PHE A 90 -1.13 -20.97 16.92
C PHE A 90 -1.51 -20.43 15.54
N ILE A 91 -0.81 -19.38 15.12
CA ILE A 91 -0.92 -18.78 13.77
C ILE A 91 0.43 -18.83 13.07
N TYR A 92 0.42 -18.94 11.74
CA TYR A 92 1.64 -18.81 10.94
C TYR A 92 1.73 -17.40 10.38
N ARG A 93 2.89 -16.75 10.56
CA ARG A 93 3.18 -15.44 10.00
C ARG A 93 4.31 -15.53 8.99
N VAL A 94 4.15 -14.83 7.87
CA VAL A 94 5.23 -14.65 6.89
C VAL A 94 6.28 -13.73 7.49
N ARG A 95 7.56 -14.12 7.40
CA ARG A 95 8.70 -13.28 7.79
C ARG A 95 9.67 -13.21 6.60
N PRO A 96 10.43 -12.11 6.43
CA PRO A 96 11.32 -11.95 5.28
C PRO A 96 12.35 -13.07 5.15
N ASN A 97 13.01 -13.43 6.26
CA ASN A 97 14.01 -14.49 6.30
C ASN A 97 14.17 -15.04 7.74
N PRO A 98 14.84 -16.18 7.96
CA PRO A 98 14.95 -16.79 9.29
C PRO A 98 15.89 -16.08 10.28
N PHE A 99 16.66 -15.08 9.82
CA PHE A 99 17.53 -14.24 10.65
C PHE A 99 16.86 -12.93 11.05
N ASP A 100 16.06 -12.37 10.15
CA ASP A 100 15.28 -11.16 10.34
C ASP A 100 13.83 -11.52 10.62
N LEU A 101 13.57 -11.69 11.91
CA LEU A 101 12.23 -11.97 12.41
C LEU A 101 11.38 -10.69 12.48
N GLN A 102 11.86 -9.55 11.98
CA GLN A 102 11.02 -8.37 11.89
C GLN A 102 9.85 -8.68 10.96
N GLY A 103 8.68 -8.66 11.56
CA GLY A 103 7.42 -8.80 10.85
C GLY A 103 7.14 -7.41 10.43
N GLY A 104 7.30 -7.16 9.14
CA GLY A 104 6.81 -5.93 8.55
C GLY A 104 5.29 -5.80 8.75
N LEU A 105 4.67 -5.08 7.83
CA LEU A 105 3.24 -4.79 7.83
C LEU A 105 2.38 -6.02 8.19
N PRO A 106 1.28 -5.81 8.95
CA PRO A 106 0.47 -6.89 9.49
C PRO A 106 0.00 -7.85 8.39
N SER A 107 0.11 -9.16 8.66
CA SER A 107 -0.39 -10.26 7.79
C SER A 107 -1.92 -10.27 7.63
N THR A 108 -2.62 -9.21 8.03
CA THR A 108 -4.03 -9.05 7.71
C THR A 108 -4.12 -8.77 6.21
N THR A 109 -4.62 -9.75 5.46
CA THR A 109 -4.96 -9.73 4.02
C THR A 109 -5.95 -8.62 3.61
N ASN A 110 -6.33 -7.72 4.52
CA ASN A 110 -7.17 -6.57 4.24
C ASN A 110 -6.46 -5.44 3.48
N LEU A 111 -5.13 -5.52 3.28
CA LEU A 111 -4.36 -4.54 2.49
C LEU A 111 -4.80 -4.50 1.02
N TYR A 112 -5.41 -5.58 0.53
CA TYR A 112 -5.96 -5.71 -0.83
C TYR A 112 -7.34 -6.33 -0.75
N LYS A 113 -8.28 -5.67 -0.05
CA LYS A 113 -9.69 -6.00 -0.29
C LYS A 113 -10.00 -5.53 -1.70
N GLU A 114 -10.15 -6.47 -2.62
CA GLU A 114 -10.67 -6.19 -3.94
C GLU A 114 -12.20 -6.19 -3.88
N ASP A 115 -12.82 -5.23 -4.57
CA ASP A 115 -14.27 -5.26 -4.83
C ASP A 115 -14.59 -6.43 -5.79
N THR A 116 -15.87 -6.73 -6.03
CA THR A 116 -16.31 -7.78 -6.96
C THR A 116 -15.74 -7.64 -8.37
N ASN A 117 -15.27 -6.44 -8.72
CA ASN A 117 -14.70 -6.10 -10.01
C ASN A 117 -13.15 -6.17 -10.03
N GLY A 118 -12.50 -6.64 -8.96
CA GLY A 118 -11.03 -6.72 -8.87
C GLY A 118 -10.33 -5.38 -8.63
N MET A 119 -11.07 -4.32 -8.28
CA MET A 119 -10.47 -3.02 -7.95
C MET A 119 -10.16 -2.92 -6.46
N PRO A 120 -9.04 -2.28 -6.07
CA PRO A 120 -8.69 -2.09 -4.67
C PRO A 120 -9.75 -1.23 -3.97
N VAL A 121 -10.27 -1.73 -2.86
CA VAL A 121 -11.18 -0.99 -1.97
C VAL A 121 -10.34 0.00 -1.17
N PRO A 122 -10.62 1.32 -1.27
CA PRO A 122 -9.85 2.33 -0.58
C PRO A 122 -10.02 2.23 0.93
N VAL A 123 -8.92 2.39 1.66
CA VAL A 123 -8.89 2.44 3.12
C VAL A 123 -9.10 3.90 3.56
N PRO A 124 -9.97 4.15 4.55
CA PRO A 124 -10.15 5.49 5.08
C PRO A 124 -8.89 5.95 5.81
N ILE A 125 -8.49 7.19 5.55
CA ILE A 125 -7.30 7.78 6.16
C ILE A 125 -7.61 8.17 7.59
N VAL A 126 -6.85 7.57 8.51
CA VAL A 126 -6.82 7.96 9.92
C VAL A 126 -6.07 9.28 10.07
N ASP A 127 -6.74 10.31 10.58
CA ASP A 127 -6.18 11.65 10.76
C ASP A 127 -6.83 12.33 11.96
N ALA A 128 -6.03 12.54 13.00
CA ALA A 128 -6.48 13.14 14.26
C ALA A 128 -7.04 14.57 14.08
N SER A 129 -6.61 15.30 13.05
CA SER A 129 -7.11 16.66 12.80
C SER A 129 -8.60 16.69 12.41
N ARG A 130 -9.14 15.58 11.92
CA ARG A 130 -10.52 15.42 11.44
C ARG A 130 -11.44 14.68 12.41
N GLU A 131 -10.91 14.14 13.52
CA GLU A 131 -11.70 13.35 14.48
C GLU A 131 -12.57 14.21 15.42
N ASN A 132 -12.37 15.53 15.47
CA ASN A 132 -13.07 16.42 16.40
C ASN A 132 -14.25 17.19 15.77
N LYS A 133 -15.40 16.51 15.59
CA LYS A 133 -16.64 17.17 15.14
C LYS A 133 -17.11 18.21 16.18
N PRO A 134 -17.58 19.42 15.78
CA PRO A 134 -17.90 19.86 14.42
C PRO A 134 -16.75 20.54 13.65
N TYR A 135 -15.55 20.63 14.24
CA TYR A 135 -14.43 21.35 13.66
C TYR A 135 -13.72 20.52 12.57
N ASN A 136 -13.02 21.20 11.66
CA ASN A 136 -12.21 20.60 10.60
C ASN A 136 -12.95 19.59 9.69
N GLN A 137 -14.27 19.76 9.54
CA GLN A 137 -15.06 19.01 8.58
C GLN A 137 -14.75 19.47 7.16
N ASN A 138 -14.65 18.51 6.23
CA ASN A 138 -14.34 18.75 4.81
C ASN A 138 -12.98 19.41 4.53
N ASN A 139 -12.05 19.39 5.49
CA ASN A 139 -10.67 19.80 5.24
C ASN A 139 -9.88 18.68 4.54
N TYR A 140 -8.82 19.08 3.83
CA TYR A 140 -7.82 18.15 3.31
C TYR A 140 -7.19 17.33 4.44
N ALA A 141 -6.77 16.11 4.12
CA ALA A 141 -6.03 15.29 5.07
C ALA A 141 -4.71 15.98 5.46
N GLY A 142 -4.36 15.90 6.74
CA GLY A 142 -3.07 16.38 7.23
C GLY A 142 -1.90 15.60 6.64
N PHE A 143 -0.73 16.25 6.57
CA PHE A 143 0.52 15.58 6.21
C PHE A 143 0.93 14.59 7.31
N ASP A 144 1.17 13.33 6.94
CA ASP A 144 1.66 12.29 7.83
C ASP A 144 3.18 12.08 7.64
N PRO A 145 4.03 12.54 8.57
CA PRO A 145 5.48 12.36 8.47
C PRO A 145 5.93 10.91 8.70
N LEU A 146 5.11 10.06 9.33
CA LEU A 146 5.46 8.68 9.66
C LEU A 146 5.02 7.69 8.57
N GLY A 147 4.14 8.11 7.66
CA GLY A 147 3.73 7.30 6.51
C GLY A 147 2.96 6.04 6.89
N LEU A 148 1.95 6.17 7.75
CA LEU A 148 1.13 5.06 8.24
C LEU A 148 0.52 4.23 7.10
N HIS A 149 0.10 4.89 6.02
CA HIS A 149 -0.60 4.29 4.88
C HIS A 149 0.32 3.95 3.70
N ILE A 150 1.64 3.84 3.92
CA ILE A 150 2.58 3.43 2.86
C ILE A 150 2.23 2.02 2.39
N GLY A 151 1.97 1.87 1.09
CA GLY A 151 1.66 0.59 0.45
C GLY A 151 0.19 0.17 0.55
N THR A 152 -0.69 1.01 1.09
CA THR A 152 -2.15 0.82 1.07
C THR A 152 -2.81 1.79 0.11
N TYR A 153 -3.85 1.33 -0.59
CA TYR A 153 -4.68 2.20 -1.41
C TYR A 153 -5.68 2.94 -0.52
N THR A 154 -5.59 4.27 -0.47
CA THR A 154 -6.39 5.12 0.41
C THR A 154 -7.48 5.89 -0.35
N ASP A 155 -8.38 6.53 0.39
CA ASP A 155 -9.37 7.44 -0.18
C ASP A 155 -8.72 8.61 -0.96
N LEU A 156 -7.52 9.08 -0.55
CA LEU A 156 -6.80 10.12 -1.31
C LEU A 156 -6.27 9.60 -2.63
N ASP A 157 -5.76 8.37 -2.66
CA ASP A 157 -5.29 7.75 -3.90
C ASP A 157 -6.44 7.60 -4.89
N LYS A 158 -7.63 7.20 -4.40
CA LYS A 158 -8.85 7.18 -5.22
C LYS A 158 -9.22 8.53 -5.80
N ILE A 159 -9.08 9.61 -5.02
CA ILE A 159 -9.32 10.98 -5.51
C ILE A 159 -8.28 11.35 -6.57
N HIS A 160 -7.01 11.04 -6.36
CA HIS A 160 -5.94 11.28 -7.32
C HIS A 160 -6.15 10.50 -8.62
N ASP A 161 -6.50 9.22 -8.55
CA ASP A 161 -6.80 8.43 -9.74
C ASP A 161 -8.01 8.97 -10.51
N SER A 162 -8.98 9.55 -9.80
CA SER A 162 -10.17 10.14 -10.44
C SER A 162 -9.84 11.35 -11.32
N THR A 163 -8.81 12.13 -10.98
CA THR A 163 -8.37 13.28 -11.80
C THR A 163 -7.61 12.82 -13.05
N LYS A 164 -6.91 11.69 -12.96
CA LYS A 164 -6.15 11.11 -14.08
C LYS A 164 -7.02 10.53 -15.19
N LEU A 165 -8.23 10.05 -14.87
CA LEU A 165 -9.09 9.34 -15.85
C LEU A 165 -9.69 10.25 -16.92
N GLN A 166 -9.62 11.58 -16.75
CA GLN A 166 -10.19 12.56 -17.67
C GLN A 166 -9.09 13.21 -18.51
N GLY A 167 -9.08 12.93 -19.82
CA GLY A 167 -8.36 13.71 -20.86
C GLY A 167 -7.05 14.38 -20.42
N GLU A 168 -6.96 15.69 -20.62
CA GLU A 168 -5.96 16.54 -19.97
C GLU A 168 -6.44 16.85 -18.55
N SER A 169 -5.58 16.61 -17.57
CA SER A 169 -5.87 16.91 -16.16
C SER A 169 -5.46 18.35 -15.83
N ASP A 170 -6.18 18.99 -14.92
CA ASP A 170 -5.81 20.27 -14.30
C ASP A 170 -5.04 20.11 -12.99
N ASN A 171 -4.81 18.87 -12.54
CA ASN A 171 -3.96 18.57 -11.39
C ASN A 171 -2.48 18.47 -11.83
N PRO A 172 -1.58 19.33 -11.30
CA PRO A 172 -0.15 19.29 -11.64
C PRO A 172 0.58 18.01 -11.22
N MET A 173 -0.04 17.20 -10.36
CA MET A 173 0.52 15.92 -9.91
C MET A 173 0.19 14.76 -10.84
N ASP A 174 -0.70 14.96 -11.82
CA ASP A 174 -1.11 13.91 -12.73
C ASP A 174 -0.14 13.79 -13.91
N THR A 175 0.08 12.57 -14.39
CA THR A 175 0.95 12.31 -15.54
C THR A 175 0.43 12.93 -16.84
N ASN A 176 -0.87 13.18 -16.93
CA ASN A 176 -1.57 13.80 -18.05
C ASN A 176 -1.94 15.27 -17.77
N TRP A 177 -1.19 15.97 -16.90
CA TRP A 177 -1.43 17.38 -16.63
C TRP A 177 -1.32 18.23 -17.90
N GLY A 178 -2.38 18.97 -18.23
CA GLY A 178 -2.46 19.89 -19.38
C GLY A 178 -1.66 21.18 -19.22
N GLY A 179 -0.94 21.33 -18.10
CA GLY A 179 -0.09 22.48 -17.81
C GLY A 179 -0.84 23.67 -17.21
N VAL A 180 -0.09 24.76 -17.03
CA VAL A 180 -0.58 25.96 -16.33
C VAL A 180 -1.72 26.63 -17.09
N SER A 181 -1.66 26.71 -18.43
CA SER A 181 -2.69 27.33 -19.25
C SER A 181 -4.02 26.57 -19.20
N PHE A 182 -3.97 25.24 -19.21
CA PHE A 182 -5.16 24.40 -19.07
C PHE A 182 -5.79 24.57 -17.69
N THR A 183 -4.95 24.54 -16.65
CA THR A 183 -5.41 24.77 -15.26
C THR A 183 -6.06 26.14 -15.11
N GLN A 184 -5.47 27.20 -15.67
CA GLN A 184 -6.06 28.54 -15.64
C GLN A 184 -7.39 28.58 -16.38
N HIS A 185 -7.50 27.94 -17.53
CA HIS A 185 -8.77 27.84 -18.25
C HIS A 185 -9.85 27.14 -17.41
N MET A 186 -9.51 26.08 -16.69
CA MET A 186 -10.44 25.37 -15.78
C MET A 186 -10.89 26.25 -14.60
N ILE A 187 -10.03 27.16 -14.13
CA ILE A 187 -10.37 28.18 -13.13
C ILE A 187 -11.35 29.19 -13.74
N ASP A 188 -11.06 29.69 -14.95
CA ASP A 188 -11.86 30.72 -15.62
C ASP A 188 -13.27 30.23 -15.97
N ILE A 189 -13.46 28.94 -16.29
CA ILE A 189 -14.79 28.33 -16.50
C ILE A 189 -15.55 28.05 -15.19
N GLY A 190 -14.93 28.27 -14.03
CA GLY A 190 -15.57 28.18 -12.72
C GLY A 190 -15.49 26.82 -12.02
N LYS A 191 -14.65 25.86 -12.48
CA LYS A 191 -14.52 24.54 -11.80
C LYS A 191 -14.15 24.68 -10.31
N TYR A 192 -13.45 25.76 -9.95
CA TYR A 192 -12.93 26.01 -8.60
C TYR A 192 -13.59 27.22 -7.91
N GLU A 193 -14.77 27.66 -8.34
CA GLU A 193 -15.43 28.87 -7.81
C GLU A 193 -15.66 28.80 -6.28
N GLU A 194 -16.02 27.62 -5.76
CA GLU A 194 -16.22 27.39 -4.32
C GLU A 194 -14.94 27.51 -3.47
N ASN A 195 -13.76 27.40 -4.10
CA ASN A 195 -12.47 27.48 -3.43
C ASN A 195 -11.83 28.88 -3.51
N ASN A 196 -12.56 29.87 -4.03
CA ASN A 196 -12.03 31.20 -4.19
C ASN A 196 -11.84 31.90 -2.84
N ILE A 197 -10.57 32.17 -2.48
CA ILE A 197 -10.22 32.83 -1.22
C ILE A 197 -10.37 34.33 -1.40
N THR A 198 -11.48 34.89 -0.93
CA THR A 198 -11.66 36.34 -0.86
C THR A 198 -10.97 36.90 0.39
N LYS A 199 -10.41 38.11 0.27
CA LYS A 199 -9.84 38.79 1.44
C LYS A 199 -10.96 39.08 2.44
N PRO A 200 -10.78 38.78 3.74
CA PRO A 200 -11.78 39.11 4.73
C PRO A 200 -11.96 40.63 4.77
N VAL A 201 -13.17 41.10 4.47
CA VAL A 201 -13.50 42.52 4.53
C VAL A 201 -13.72 42.87 6.01
N LEU A 202 -12.63 43.18 6.71
CA LEU A 202 -12.66 43.56 8.14
C LEU A 202 -13.32 44.93 8.36
N PHE A 203 -13.45 45.73 7.30
CA PHE A 203 -14.06 47.05 7.33
C PHE A 203 -14.75 47.31 5.99
N GLN A 204 -16.07 47.55 6.02
CA GLN A 204 -16.77 48.15 4.88
C GLN A 204 -16.68 49.66 5.04
N PRO A 205 -15.73 50.35 4.37
CA PRO A 205 -15.70 51.81 4.43
C PRO A 205 -17.03 52.36 3.90
N ARG A 206 -17.62 53.34 4.58
CA ARG A 206 -18.83 54.04 4.12
C ARG A 206 -18.59 54.91 2.86
N GLY A 207 -17.38 54.88 2.30
CA GLY A 207 -17.01 55.61 1.10
C GLY A 207 -17.01 54.69 -0.12
N TYR A 208 -17.58 55.18 -1.21
CA TYR A 208 -17.48 54.55 -2.54
C TYR A 208 -16.13 54.96 -3.16
N TYR A 209 -15.42 54.00 -3.74
CA TYR A 209 -14.22 54.28 -4.53
C TYR A 209 -14.64 54.71 -5.94
N ASP A 210 -14.38 55.96 -6.28
CA ASP A 210 -14.64 56.51 -7.62
C ASP A 210 -13.33 56.58 -8.42
N PRO A 211 -13.12 55.66 -9.39
CA PRO A 211 -11.90 55.61 -10.19
C PRO A 211 -11.77 56.78 -11.18
N SER A 212 -12.80 57.62 -11.34
CA SER A 212 -12.75 58.80 -12.21
C SER A 212 -12.04 60.00 -11.57
N ILE A 213 -11.76 59.94 -10.25
CA ILE A 213 -11.04 60.99 -9.53
C ILE A 213 -9.53 60.79 -9.73
N PRO A 214 -8.81 61.75 -10.34
CA PRO A 214 -7.38 61.61 -10.59
C PRO A 214 -6.59 61.60 -9.27
N THR A 215 -5.93 60.49 -8.97
CA THR A 215 -4.97 60.35 -7.86
C THR A 215 -3.53 60.51 -8.34
N GLY A 216 -2.66 61.06 -7.51
CA GLY A 216 -1.22 61.20 -7.81
C GLY A 216 -0.43 59.88 -7.91
N PHE A 217 -1.11 58.75 -7.73
CA PHE A 217 -0.57 57.40 -7.87
C PHE A 217 -1.36 56.67 -8.95
N SER A 218 -0.68 55.90 -9.79
CA SER A 218 -1.34 54.98 -10.73
C SER A 218 -2.18 53.98 -9.96
N GLN A 219 -3.33 53.59 -10.52
CA GLN A 219 -4.12 52.50 -9.97
C GLN A 219 -3.23 51.26 -9.81
N PRO A 220 -3.37 50.49 -8.72
CA PRO A 220 -2.66 49.23 -8.56
C PRO A 220 -2.98 48.36 -9.77
N LYS A 221 -1.95 48.02 -10.53
CA LYS A 221 -2.05 47.13 -11.68
C LYS A 221 -1.56 45.77 -11.22
N ASP A 222 -2.42 44.77 -11.31
CA ASP A 222 -2.00 43.39 -11.08
C ASP A 222 -0.96 43.03 -12.14
N ILE A 223 0.22 42.65 -11.68
CA ILE A 223 1.30 42.14 -12.53
C ILE A 223 1.10 40.62 -12.54
N ILE A 224 0.50 40.12 -13.61
CA ILE A 224 0.48 38.70 -13.98
C ILE A 224 1.57 38.48 -15.01
#